data_AF-A0A380FXQ7-F1
#
_entry.id   AF-A0A380FXQ7-F1
#
_cell.length_a   1.000
_cell.length_b   1.000
_cell.length_c   1.000
_cell.angle_alpha   90.00
_cell.angle_beta   90.00
_cell.angle_gamma   90.00
#
_symmetry.space_group_name_H-M   'P 1'
#
loop_
_entity.id
_entity.type
_entity.pdbx_description
1 polymer ?
#
loop_
_entity_poly.entity_id
_entity_poly.type
_entity_poly.pdbx_seq_one_letter_code
_entity_poly.pdbx_strand_id
1 'polypeptide(L)'
;MKSAYQIQKELENKVFKPEYTYEPLISNIEGETIDHIFYAALSVNTELGLPAIILVTKSKKIVTYCLGVDEYMKEECDLLDIDAMQRAYLSEEDFIHKFIRDEIRFEGSFTKEKLPFIDQEALKEYEDFKHNKYKEVEEKYQKELEYKRYLELKEKYENN
;
A
#
# COMPACT_ATOMS: atom_id res chain seq x y z
N MET A 1 16.41 20.29 -0.76
CA MET A 1 16.31 18.89 -0.29
C MET A 1 14.91 18.33 -0.58
N LYS A 2 14.74 17.00 -0.69
CA LYS A 2 13.41 16.37 -0.74
C LYS A 2 12.77 16.37 0.65
N SER A 3 11.45 16.48 0.74
CA SER A 3 10.75 16.33 2.03
C SER A 3 10.78 14.86 2.51
N ALA A 4 10.56 14.62 3.80
CA ALA A 4 10.51 13.24 4.30
C ALA A 4 9.40 12.44 3.62
N TYR A 5 8.26 13.08 3.35
CA TYR A 5 7.17 12.50 2.58
C TYR A 5 7.58 12.05 1.17
N GLN A 6 8.33 12.87 0.43
CA GLN A 6 8.80 12.51 -0.92
C GLN A 6 9.73 11.31 -0.90
N ILE A 7 10.66 11.27 0.07
CA ILE A 7 11.57 10.13 0.21
C ILE A 7 10.80 8.86 0.59
N GLN A 8 9.87 8.96 1.54
CA GLN A 8 9.03 7.82 1.93
C GLN A 8 8.26 7.26 0.73
N LYS A 9 7.64 8.12 -0.09
CA LYS A 9 6.88 7.69 -1.28
C LYS A 9 7.77 6.99 -2.31
N GLU A 10 9.00 7.46 -2.49
CA GLU A 10 9.98 6.82 -3.38
C GLU A 10 10.42 5.45 -2.88
N LEU A 11 10.57 5.27 -1.56
CA LEU A 11 10.89 3.98 -0.96
C LEU A 11 9.71 3.01 -1.07
N GLU A 12 8.50 3.50 -0.81
CA GLU A 12 7.24 2.75 -0.95
C GLU A 12 7.07 2.17 -2.36
N ASN A 13 7.35 2.96 -3.40
CA ASN A 13 7.28 2.49 -4.79
C ASN A 13 8.29 1.39 -5.14
N LYS A 14 9.35 1.20 -4.35
CA LYS A 14 10.35 0.14 -4.57
C LYS A 14 10.00 -1.17 -3.88
N VAL A 15 9.07 -1.14 -2.92
CA VAL A 15 8.69 -2.34 -2.14
C VAL A 15 8.10 -3.41 -3.04
N PHE A 16 7.35 -3.00 -4.06
CA PHE A 16 6.77 -3.91 -5.04
C PHE A 16 7.72 -4.13 -6.21
N LYS A 17 7.95 -5.39 -6.54
CA LYS A 17 8.82 -5.77 -7.64
C LYS A 17 8.19 -5.36 -8.98
N PRO A 18 8.92 -4.63 -9.85
CA PRO A 18 8.34 -4.04 -11.06
C PRO A 18 7.93 -5.08 -12.12
N GLU A 19 8.42 -6.31 -12.02
CA GLU A 19 7.98 -7.39 -12.90
C GLU A 19 6.61 -7.96 -12.56
N TYR A 20 6.01 -7.58 -11.43
CA TYR A 20 4.64 -7.93 -11.07
C TYR A 20 3.68 -6.80 -11.40
N THR A 21 2.46 -7.14 -11.79
CA THR A 21 1.41 -6.17 -12.09
C THR A 21 0.16 -6.52 -11.30
N TYR A 22 -0.46 -5.51 -10.68
CA TYR A 22 -1.71 -5.70 -9.98
C TYR A 22 -2.90 -5.65 -10.96
N GLU A 23 -3.76 -6.64 -10.88
CA GLU A 23 -5.01 -6.72 -11.62
C GLU A 23 -6.18 -6.48 -10.66
N PRO A 24 -7.05 -5.49 -10.94
CA PRO A 24 -8.15 -5.13 -10.05
C PRO A 24 -9.30 -6.16 -10.08
N LEU A 25 -9.32 -7.05 -11.08
CA LEU A 25 -10.42 -7.96 -11.36
C LEU A 25 -9.92 -9.39 -11.57
N ILE A 26 -10.64 -10.35 -10.99
CA ILE A 26 -10.35 -11.78 -11.22
C ILE A 26 -10.53 -12.17 -12.69
N SER A 27 -11.44 -11.51 -13.42
CA SER A 27 -11.63 -11.72 -14.86
C SER A 27 -10.39 -11.38 -15.69
N ASN A 28 -9.51 -10.50 -15.20
CA ASN A 28 -8.30 -10.10 -15.92
C ASN A 28 -7.19 -11.16 -15.88
N ILE A 29 -7.38 -12.21 -15.06
CA ILE A 29 -6.48 -13.36 -14.97
C ILE A 29 -7.13 -14.65 -15.51
N GLU A 30 -8.23 -14.57 -16.25
CA GLU A 30 -8.85 -15.73 -16.88
C GLU A 30 -7.88 -16.44 -17.83
N GLY A 31 -7.77 -17.76 -17.71
CA GLY A 31 -6.84 -18.58 -18.48
C GLY A 31 -5.39 -18.55 -17.99
N GLU A 32 -5.06 -17.73 -16.99
CA GLU A 32 -3.73 -17.72 -16.37
C GLU A 32 -3.53 -18.95 -15.48
N THR A 33 -2.28 -19.41 -15.39
CA THR A 33 -1.90 -20.45 -14.42
C THR A 33 -1.51 -19.80 -13.10
N ILE A 34 -2.20 -20.17 -12.01
CA ILE A 34 -1.87 -19.74 -10.65
C ILE A 34 -0.56 -20.39 -10.18
N ASP A 35 0.36 -19.59 -9.65
CA ASP A 35 1.66 -19.99 -9.10
C ASP A 35 1.65 -19.99 -7.57
N HIS A 36 1.00 -19.00 -6.95
CA HIS A 36 0.85 -18.89 -5.50
C HIS A 36 -0.56 -18.44 -5.10
N ILE A 37 -1.00 -18.91 -3.93
CA ILE A 37 -2.28 -18.56 -3.31
C ILE A 37 -1.98 -18.18 -1.85
N PHE A 38 -2.47 -17.02 -1.43
CA PHE A 38 -2.34 -16.54 -0.06
C PHE A 38 -3.72 -16.20 0.51
N TYR A 39 -3.98 -16.63 1.74
CA TYR A 39 -5.17 -16.24 2.49
C TYR A 39 -4.82 -15.06 3.38
N ALA A 40 -5.69 -14.05 3.39
CA ALA A 40 -5.50 -12.83 4.14
C ALA A 40 -6.85 -12.32 4.69
N ALA A 41 -6.78 -11.49 5.72
CA ALA A 41 -7.88 -10.67 6.18
C ALA A 41 -7.53 -9.20 5.92
N LEU A 42 -8.37 -8.53 5.13
CA LEU A 42 -8.27 -7.10 4.89
C LEU A 42 -8.87 -6.36 6.08
N SER A 43 -8.10 -5.47 6.68
CA SER A 43 -8.61 -4.56 7.71
C SER A 43 -9.62 -3.61 7.07
N VAL A 44 -10.90 -3.92 7.29
CA VAL A 44 -12.04 -3.02 7.07
C VAL A 44 -12.46 -2.46 8.44
N ASN A 45 -13.39 -1.50 8.48
CA ASN A 45 -13.84 -0.83 9.73
C ASN A 45 -14.51 -1.76 10.78
N THR A 46 -14.31 -3.08 10.70
CA THR A 46 -14.82 -4.12 11.60
C THR A 46 -13.66 -4.85 12.28
N GLU A 47 -13.89 -5.34 13.51
CA GLU A 47 -12.84 -6.02 14.30
C GLU A 47 -12.33 -7.33 13.67
N LEU A 48 -13.13 -7.96 12.80
CA LEU A 48 -12.84 -9.28 12.22
C LEU A 48 -12.09 -9.22 10.89
N GLY A 49 -12.08 -8.08 10.19
CA GLY A 49 -11.53 -7.96 8.84
C GLY A 49 -12.34 -8.72 7.78
N LEU A 50 -12.14 -8.39 6.51
CA LEU A 50 -12.80 -9.05 5.38
C LEU A 50 -11.87 -10.15 4.84
N PRO A 51 -12.29 -11.43 4.85
CA PRO A 51 -11.44 -12.51 4.32
C PRO A 51 -11.22 -12.32 2.82
N ALA A 52 -9.98 -12.53 2.39
CA ALA A 52 -9.53 -12.33 1.03
C ALA A 52 -8.51 -13.40 0.64
N ILE A 53 -8.45 -13.67 -0.66
CA ILE A 53 -7.47 -14.50 -1.31
C ILE A 53 -6.64 -13.61 -2.22
N ILE A 54 -5.31 -13.65 -2.06
CA ILE A 54 -4.39 -13.03 -3.02
C ILE A 54 -3.85 -14.16 -3.91
N LEU A 55 -4.10 -14.03 -5.21
CA LEU A 55 -3.63 -14.95 -6.23
C LEU A 55 -2.46 -14.33 -6.98
N VAL A 56 -1.43 -15.13 -7.24
CA VAL A 56 -0.28 -14.74 -8.05
C VAL A 56 -0.15 -15.71 -9.22
N THR A 57 -0.11 -15.20 -10.44
CA THR A 57 0.00 -16.01 -11.64
C THR A 57 1.47 -16.26 -12.03
N LYS A 58 1.71 -17.27 -12.87
CA LYS A 58 3.04 -17.51 -13.46
C LYS A 58 3.52 -16.35 -14.33
N SER A 59 2.58 -15.63 -14.96
CA SER A 59 2.81 -14.40 -15.73
C SER A 59 3.01 -13.15 -14.86
N LYS A 60 3.12 -13.32 -13.53
CA LYS A 60 3.42 -12.24 -12.56
C LYS A 60 2.28 -11.24 -12.33
N LYS A 61 1.04 -11.62 -12.61
CA LYS A 61 -0.14 -10.85 -12.22
C LYS A 61 -0.54 -11.17 -10.77
N ILE A 62 -0.97 -10.15 -10.04
CA ILE A 62 -1.47 -10.25 -8.67
C ILE A 62 -2.93 -9.81 -8.67
N VAL A 63 -3.84 -10.59 -8.11
CA VAL A 63 -5.22 -10.16 -7.90
C VAL A 63 -5.64 -10.46 -6.46
N THR A 64 -6.43 -9.58 -5.88
CA THR A 64 -7.07 -9.81 -4.58
C THR A 64 -8.55 -10.10 -4.79
N TYR A 65 -9.00 -11.24 -4.27
CA TYR A 65 -10.38 -11.68 -4.32
C TYR A 65 -10.95 -11.73 -2.90
N CYS A 66 -11.92 -10.89 -2.58
CA CYS A 66 -12.55 -10.88 -1.27
C CYS A 66 -13.63 -11.96 -1.19
N LEU A 67 -13.49 -12.91 -0.26
CA LEU A 67 -14.45 -13.97 -0.01
C LEU A 67 -15.63 -13.38 0.76
N GLY A 68 -16.78 -13.23 0.10
CA GLY A 68 -18.00 -12.77 0.77
C GLY A 68 -18.90 -11.86 -0.05
N VAL A 69 -18.47 -11.43 -1.24
CA VAL A 69 -19.30 -10.59 -2.12
C VAL A 69 -19.94 -11.42 -3.22
N ASP A 70 -20.93 -12.24 -2.87
CA ASP A 70 -21.87 -12.79 -3.86
C ASP A 70 -23.08 -11.85 -3.97
N GLU A 71 -23.67 -11.73 -5.16
CA GLU A 71 -24.87 -10.89 -5.39
C GLU A 71 -26.03 -11.28 -4.49
N TYR A 72 -26.11 -12.56 -4.09
CA TYR A 72 -27.12 -13.06 -3.14
C TYR A 72 -26.98 -12.50 -1.72
N MET A 73 -25.78 -12.14 -1.25
CA MET A 73 -25.61 -11.57 0.11
C MET A 73 -25.97 -10.09 0.18
N LYS A 74 -26.04 -9.37 -0.96
CA LYS A 74 -26.45 -7.96 -0.98
C LYS A 74 -27.91 -7.74 -0.56
N GLU A 75 -28.75 -8.78 -0.61
CA GLU A 75 -30.14 -8.71 -0.16
C GLU A 75 -30.29 -8.86 1.36
N GLU A 76 -29.30 -9.45 2.05
CA GLU A 76 -29.33 -9.73 3.50
C GLU A 76 -28.40 -8.82 4.33
N CYS A 77 -27.51 -8.07 3.69
CA CYS A 77 -26.55 -7.18 4.35
C CYS A 77 -27.10 -5.77 4.57
N ASP A 78 -26.70 -5.13 5.68
CA ASP A 78 -27.00 -3.72 5.92
C ASP A 78 -26.23 -2.82 4.92
N LEU A 79 -26.74 -1.61 4.69
CA LEU A 79 -26.14 -0.64 3.75
C LEU A 79 -24.65 -0.36 4.06
N LEU A 80 -24.24 -0.45 5.32
CA LEU A 80 -22.85 -0.27 5.74
C LEU A 80 -21.94 -1.42 5.30
N ASP A 81 -22.47 -2.65 5.30
CA ASP A 81 -21.74 -3.84 4.84
C ASP A 81 -21.62 -3.82 3.32
N ILE A 82 -22.70 -3.43 2.61
CA ILE A 82 -22.68 -3.26 1.15
C ILE A 82 -21.66 -2.20 0.72
N ASP A 83 -21.60 -1.08 1.42
CA ASP A 83 -20.62 -0.01 1.18
C ASP A 83 -19.18 -0.49 1.49
N ALA A 84 -18.98 -1.23 2.58
CA ALA A 84 -17.68 -1.86 2.89
C ALA A 84 -17.25 -2.88 1.81
N MET A 85 -18.19 -3.64 1.25
CA MET A 85 -17.96 -4.62 0.19
C MET A 85 -17.69 -3.96 -1.17
N GLN A 86 -18.37 -2.87 -1.50
CA GLN A 86 -18.10 -2.08 -2.70
C GLN A 86 -16.72 -1.41 -2.63
N ARG A 87 -16.30 -0.97 -1.44
CA ARG A 87 -14.94 -0.46 -1.17
C ARG A 87 -13.86 -1.54 -1.15
N ALA A 88 -14.23 -2.83 -1.13
CA ALA A 88 -13.28 -3.94 -1.15
C ALA A 88 -12.72 -4.23 -2.55
N TYR A 89 -13.21 -3.54 -3.58
CA TYR A 89 -12.45 -3.36 -4.82
C TYR A 89 -11.20 -2.55 -4.51
N LEU A 90 -10.07 -3.24 -4.40
CA LEU A 90 -8.79 -2.59 -4.23
C LEU A 90 -8.30 -2.16 -5.61
N SER A 91 -8.10 -0.86 -5.80
CA SER A 91 -7.21 -0.41 -6.87
C SER A 91 -5.78 -0.86 -6.58
N GLU A 92 -4.89 -0.83 -7.58
CA GLU A 92 -3.46 -1.10 -7.37
C GLU A 92 -2.86 -0.21 -6.28
N GLU A 93 -3.19 1.09 -6.32
CA GLU A 93 -2.72 2.08 -5.32
C GLU A 93 -3.24 1.74 -3.91
N ASP A 94 -4.52 1.35 -3.80
CA ASP A 94 -5.10 0.93 -2.51
C ASP A 94 -4.49 -0.36 -1.98
N PHE A 95 -4.22 -1.34 -2.86
CA PHE A 95 -3.56 -2.57 -2.47
C PHE A 95 -2.15 -2.31 -1.92
N ILE A 96 -1.35 -1.51 -2.64
CA ILE A 96 0.00 -1.12 -2.24
C ILE A 96 -0.02 -0.41 -0.88
N HIS A 97 -0.89 0.59 -0.73
CA HIS A 97 -0.99 1.35 0.52
C HIS A 97 -1.45 0.48 1.69
N LYS A 98 -2.50 -0.34 1.50
CA LYS A 98 -3.01 -1.23 2.55
C LYS A 98 -1.99 -2.28 2.94
N PHE A 99 -1.26 -2.82 1.96
CA PHE A 99 -0.18 -3.75 2.21
C PHE A 99 0.88 -3.10 3.10
N ILE A 100 1.39 -1.92 2.71
CA ILE A 100 2.47 -1.22 3.41
C ILE A 100 2.07 -0.75 4.80
N ARG A 101 0.79 -0.42 5.02
CA ARG A 101 0.25 0.02 6.32
C ARG A 101 -0.12 -1.09 7.30
N ASP A 102 0.22 -2.34 6.98
CA ASP A 102 -0.19 -3.51 7.78
C ASP A 102 -1.71 -3.69 7.87
N GLU A 103 -2.46 -3.13 6.90
CA GLU A 103 -3.91 -3.29 6.79
C GLU A 103 -4.30 -4.60 6.10
N ILE A 104 -3.32 -5.39 5.63
CA ILE A 104 -3.50 -6.75 5.12
C ILE A 104 -2.83 -7.71 6.09
N ARG A 105 -3.63 -8.52 6.79
CA ARG A 105 -3.14 -9.54 7.72
C ARG A 105 -3.15 -10.89 7.02
N PHE A 106 -1.99 -11.48 6.80
CA PHE A 106 -1.90 -12.82 6.22
C PHE A 106 -2.25 -13.86 7.27
N GLU A 107 -3.01 -14.88 6.88
CA GLU A 107 -3.36 -15.98 7.78
C GLU A 107 -2.26 -17.06 7.81
N GLY A 108 -2.21 -17.80 8.92
CA GLY A 108 -1.27 -18.91 9.11
C GLY A 108 0.16 -18.44 9.44
N SER A 109 1.17 -19.17 8.93
CA SER A 109 2.60 -18.90 9.16
C SER A 109 3.24 -17.99 8.10
N PHE A 110 2.42 -17.34 7.28
CA PHE A 110 2.88 -16.42 6.24
C PHE A 110 3.17 -15.05 6.82
N THR A 111 4.38 -14.57 6.57
CA THR A 111 4.80 -13.19 6.83
C THR A 111 4.97 -12.48 5.51
N LYS A 112 4.89 -11.14 5.52
CA LYS A 112 5.13 -10.29 4.33
C LYS A 112 6.46 -10.61 3.65
N GLU A 113 7.43 -11.12 4.41
CA GLU A 113 8.75 -11.44 3.90
C GLU A 113 8.79 -12.66 2.97
N LYS A 114 7.71 -13.44 2.93
CA LYS A 114 7.58 -14.65 2.11
C LYS A 114 6.83 -14.40 0.80
N LEU A 115 6.43 -13.17 0.52
CA LEU A 115 5.64 -12.84 -0.66
C LEU A 115 6.55 -12.66 -1.88
N PRO A 116 6.25 -13.35 -3.01
CA PRO A 116 7.16 -13.41 -4.16
C PRO A 116 7.26 -12.07 -4.92
N PHE A 117 6.26 -11.21 -4.76
CA PHE A 117 6.13 -9.89 -5.38
C PHE A 117 6.67 -8.73 -4.55
N ILE A 118 7.23 -9.02 -3.36
CA ILE A 118 7.81 -8.01 -2.47
C ILE A 118 9.33 -8.07 -2.52
N ASP A 119 9.96 -6.91 -2.72
CA ASP A 119 11.40 -6.72 -2.53
C ASP A 119 11.69 -6.54 -1.03
N GLN A 120 12.42 -7.51 -0.47
CA GLN A 120 12.69 -7.56 0.96
C GLN A 120 13.73 -6.54 1.43
N GLU A 121 14.65 -6.15 0.55
CA GLU A 121 15.63 -5.11 0.87
C GLU A 121 14.95 -3.74 0.87
N ALA A 122 14.11 -3.49 -0.14
CA ALA A 122 13.33 -2.26 -0.21
C ALA A 122 12.31 -2.13 0.94
N LEU A 123 11.65 -3.23 1.33
CA LEU A 123 10.73 -3.23 2.48
C LEU A 123 11.46 -2.84 3.78
N LYS A 124 12.65 -3.41 4.03
CA LYS A 124 13.46 -3.05 5.20
C LYS A 124 13.94 -1.62 5.17
N GLU A 125 14.36 -1.13 4.00
CA GLU A 125 14.77 0.27 3.83
C GLU A 125 13.61 1.23 4.11
N TYR A 126 12.42 0.93 3.60
CA TYR A 126 11.20 1.68 3.87
C TYR A 126 10.86 1.71 5.37
N GLU A 127 10.87 0.55 6.03
CA GLU A 127 10.56 0.44 7.46
C GLU A 127 11.58 1.19 8.33
N ASP A 128 12.87 1.05 8.04
CA ASP A 128 13.93 1.79 8.74
C ASP A 128 13.77 3.30 8.53
N PHE A 129 13.47 3.74 7.31
CA PHE A 129 13.24 5.15 7.04
C PHE A 129 12.06 5.69 7.85
N LYS A 130 10.92 4.99 7.79
CA LYS A 130 9.67 5.38 8.48
C LYS A 130 9.85 5.50 9.99
N HIS A 131 10.52 4.54 10.62
CA HIS A 131 10.64 4.50 12.08
C HIS A 131 11.82 5.30 12.64
N ASN A 132 12.95 5.33 11.93
CA ASN A 132 14.20 5.86 12.50
C ASN A 132 14.65 7.18 11.86
N LYS A 133 14.39 7.41 10.56
CA LYS A 133 14.98 8.53 9.81
C LYS A 133 13.99 9.64 9.45
N TYR A 134 12.69 9.33 9.40
CA TYR A 134 11.65 10.25 8.92
C TYR A 134 11.71 11.60 9.63
N LYS A 135 11.70 11.57 10.96
CA LYS A 135 11.70 12.79 11.79
C LYS A 135 12.93 13.66 11.56
N GLU A 136 14.11 13.05 11.49
CA GLU A 136 15.36 13.79 11.28
C GLU A 136 15.39 14.47 9.90
N VAL A 137 14.93 13.76 8.86
CA VAL A 137 14.84 14.32 7.51
C VAL A 137 13.84 15.47 7.46
N GLU A 138 12.68 15.32 8.11
CA GLU A 138 11.66 16.36 8.13
C GLU A 138 12.15 17.62 8.86
N GLU A 139 12.83 17.47 10.00
CA GLU A 139 13.42 18.60 10.72
C GLU A 139 14.48 19.35 9.88
N LYS A 140 15.32 18.62 9.15
CA LYS A 140 16.29 19.23 8.22
C LYS A 140 15.60 19.96 7.07
N TYR A 141 14.56 19.36 6.50
CA TYR A 141 13.78 19.97 5.42
C TYR A 141 13.10 21.26 5.87
N GLN A 142 12.47 21.28 7.05
CA GLN A 142 11.85 22.49 7.60
C GLN A 142 12.85 23.61 7.84
N LYS A 143 14.04 23.30 8.39
CA LYS A 143 15.11 24.29 8.55
C LYS A 143 15.60 24.87 7.22
N GLU A 144 15.68 24.06 6.16
CA GLU A 144 16.03 24.55 4.82
C GLU A 144 14.96 25.51 4.28
N LEU A 145 13.67 25.20 4.49
CA LEU A 145 12.57 26.07 4.09
C LEU A 145 12.59 27.41 4.85
N GLU A 146 12.80 27.37 6.17
CA GLU A 146 12.92 28.57 6.99
C GLU A 146 14.10 29.45 6.53
N TYR A 147 15.25 28.83 6.24
CA TYR A 147 16.43 29.54 5.77
C TYR A 147 16.20 30.17 4.39
N LYS A 148 15.57 29.46 3.45
CA LYS A 148 15.20 30.02 2.14
C LYS A 148 14.29 31.24 2.30
N ARG A 149 13.25 31.11 3.14
CA ARG A 149 12.32 32.21 3.42
C ARG A 149 13.02 33.41 4.06
N TYR A 150 13.98 33.18 4.96
CA TYR A 150 14.80 34.23 5.53
C TYR A 150 15.61 34.97 4.47
N LEU A 151 16.27 34.26 3.56
CA LEU A 151 17.05 34.86 2.47
C LEU A 151 16.16 35.69 1.53
N GLU A 152 14.99 35.18 1.15
CA GLU A 152 14.01 35.91 0.33
C GLU A 152 13.55 37.21 0.98
N LEU A 153 13.27 37.18 2.30
CA LEU A 153 12.89 38.38 3.04
C LEU A 153 14.04 39.37 3.14
N LYS A 154 15.26 38.89 3.42
CA LYS A 154 16.45 39.74 3.50
C LYS A 154 16.68 40.49 2.17
N GLU A 155 16.65 39.77 1.05
CA GLU A 155 16.80 40.37 -0.28
C GLU A 155 15.71 41.41 -0.58
N LYS A 156 14.47 41.15 -0.18
CA LYS A 156 13.34 42.08 -0.35
C LYS A 156 13.49 43.38 0.46
N TYR A 157 14.12 43.33 1.63
CA TYR A 157 14.25 44.49 2.52
C TYR A 157 15.60 45.20 2.39
N GLU A 158 16.65 44.56 1.87
CA GLU A 158 17.96 45.19 1.62
C GLU A 158 18.10 45.79 0.21
N ASN A 159 17.28 45.37 -0.76
CA ASN A 159 17.22 45.98 -2.10
C ASN A 159 16.16 47.10 -2.23
N ASN A 160 15.66 47.64 -1.10
CA ASN A 160 14.89 48.88 -1.00
C ASN A 160 15.69 49.94 -0.25
#